data_AF-A0A1F9XAK6-F1
#
_entry.id   AF-A0A1F9XAK6-F1
#
_cell.length_a   1.000
_cell.length_b   1.000
_cell.length_c   1.000
_cell.angle_alpha   90.00
_cell.angle_beta   90.00
_cell.angle_gamma   90.00
#
_symmetry.space_group_name_H-M   'P 1'
#
loop_
_entity.id
_entity.type
_entity.pdbx_description
1 polymer ?
#
loop_
_entity_poly.entity_id
_entity_poly.type
_entity_poly.pdbx_seq_one_letter_code
_entity_poly.pdbx_strand_id
1 'polypeptide(L)'
;MNHKTGYLYSFVLALVVLVSMHSFYMPVAAPVISGISGTIMHGSTVTVSGSGFGIKAQAAPIAWDNLESGVCDNIATVGSWTATGTLGINDNHNRNQFSNFNAFRNFDGDISPWGAVNDEAAFRGGTDSRTWYVQYWFYLDSDFEFDGNINNSLGNIKILRMWSTSSASDNFYVQALCRYDTNAVVALVNQGTDWSPVVGGYTWVDEVMGYDKPAYVDNSYFGWQHYENDISTGVWHLFQFEYSDSDISTPNGVFRWWFNGKLIVDKTNVLTRNTTYTSFKRPRIVGFYDSHHATNNDGSNHFYIDDAYIDNTFARVEICSNALWSDKGQSEIQIPVSWSASSIAVNINQGSLADGSTAYLYVVDSAGVSNAVGYPITFGGSLLGHDDTPSPPSGLMVK
;
A
#
# COMPACT_ATOMS: atom_id res chain seq x y z
N MET A 1 -14.08 -7.97 86.74
CA MET A 1 -14.72 -6.66 86.62
C MET A 1 -13.91 -5.83 85.63
N ASN A 2 -14.57 -5.34 84.57
CA ASN A 2 -14.24 -4.23 83.64
C ASN A 2 -12.78 -4.14 83.10
N HIS A 3 -12.50 -4.11 81.80
CA HIS A 3 -13.01 -3.16 80.80
C HIS A 3 -12.84 -3.69 79.37
N LYS A 4 -13.80 -3.31 78.51
CA LYS A 4 -13.82 -3.47 77.06
C LYS A 4 -12.77 -2.58 76.38
N THR A 5 -12.15 -3.05 75.30
CA THR A 5 -11.88 -2.22 74.12
C THR A 5 -11.87 -3.10 72.88
N GLY A 6 -12.78 -2.82 71.95
CA GLY A 6 -12.94 -3.56 70.70
C GLY A 6 -12.03 -3.04 69.59
N TYR A 7 -11.60 -3.95 68.72
CA TYR A 7 -11.03 -3.60 67.42
C TYR A 7 -12.05 -3.95 66.34
N LEU A 8 -12.69 -2.92 65.79
CA LEU A 8 -13.39 -2.98 64.51
C LEU A 8 -12.33 -3.13 63.41
N TYR A 9 -12.29 -4.28 62.74
CA TYR A 9 -11.62 -4.40 61.44
C TYR A 9 -12.64 -4.11 60.35
N SER A 10 -12.62 -2.89 59.81
CA SER A 10 -13.31 -2.57 58.56
C SER A 10 -12.53 -3.16 57.39
N PHE A 11 -13.06 -4.24 56.81
CA PHE A 11 -12.68 -4.67 55.46
C PHE A 11 -13.33 -3.71 54.45
N VAL A 12 -12.57 -2.74 53.94
CA VAL A 12 -12.90 -2.05 52.69
C VAL A 12 -12.12 -2.75 51.60
N LEU A 13 -12.78 -3.70 50.93
CA LEU A 13 -12.25 -4.29 49.70
C LEU A 13 -12.44 -3.26 48.58
N ALA A 14 -11.39 -2.46 48.31
CA ALA A 14 -11.36 -1.61 47.12
C ALA A 14 -11.14 -2.51 45.90
N LEU A 15 -12.23 -2.92 45.27
CA LEU A 15 -12.21 -3.54 43.94
C LEU A 15 -11.88 -2.44 42.92
N VAL A 16 -10.58 -2.18 42.73
CA VAL A 16 -10.12 -1.43 41.56
C VAL A 16 -10.27 -2.36 40.37
N VAL A 17 -11.42 -2.29 39.70
CA VAL A 17 -11.57 -2.84 38.35
C VAL A 17 -10.68 -1.99 37.45
N LEU A 18 -9.48 -2.48 37.16
CA LEU A 18 -8.70 -2.09 36.00
C LEU A 18 -9.54 -2.43 34.78
N VAL A 19 -10.42 -1.50 34.36
CA VAL A 19 -10.94 -1.49 32.99
C VAL A 19 -9.74 -1.11 32.14
N SER A 20 -8.98 -2.13 31.75
CA SER A 20 -8.06 -2.01 30.64
C SER A 20 -8.89 -1.48 29.47
N MET A 21 -8.52 -0.31 28.96
CA MET A 21 -9.04 0.22 27.70
C MET A 21 -8.54 -0.66 26.56
N HIS A 22 -8.99 -1.92 26.53
CA HIS A 22 -9.04 -2.66 25.29
C HIS A 22 -10.12 -1.95 24.49
N SER A 23 -9.69 -1.19 23.48
CA SER A 23 -10.57 -0.71 22.43
C SER A 23 -11.44 -1.88 22.02
N PHE A 24 -12.73 -1.83 22.36
CA PHE A 24 -13.71 -2.78 21.88
C PHE A 24 -13.78 -2.56 20.37
N TYR A 25 -13.00 -3.36 19.62
CA TYR A 25 -13.12 -3.44 18.18
C TYR A 25 -14.45 -4.13 17.92
N MET A 26 -15.51 -3.35 17.73
CA MET A 26 -16.77 -3.89 17.19
C MET A 26 -16.42 -4.36 15.77
N PRO A 27 -16.47 -5.67 15.47
CA PRO A 27 -16.19 -6.12 14.12
C PRO A 27 -17.21 -5.47 13.20
N VAL A 28 -16.75 -4.56 12.34
CA VAL A 28 -17.57 -4.06 11.24
C VAL A 28 -17.80 -5.26 10.33
N ALA A 29 -19.07 -5.55 10.01
CA ALA A 29 -19.39 -6.62 9.10
C ALA A 29 -18.68 -6.36 7.76
N ALA A 30 -18.00 -7.39 7.23
CA ALA A 30 -17.32 -7.28 5.95
C ALA A 30 -18.29 -6.80 4.87
N PRO A 31 -17.83 -5.98 3.91
CA PRO A 31 -18.61 -5.64 2.72
C PRO A 31 -19.28 -6.87 2.09
N VAL A 32 -20.51 -6.72 1.63
CA VAL A 32 -21.24 -7.75 0.88
C VAL A 32 -21.76 -7.14 -0.40
N ILE A 33 -21.34 -7.69 -1.54
CA ILE A 33 -21.81 -7.29 -2.86
C ILE A 33 -23.01 -8.17 -3.20
N SER A 34 -24.15 -7.54 -3.50
CA SER A 34 -25.40 -8.23 -3.88
C SER A 34 -25.72 -8.08 -5.36
N GLY A 35 -24.94 -7.32 -6.10
CA GLY A 35 -25.15 -7.16 -7.53
C GLY A 35 -24.24 -6.13 -8.16
N ILE A 36 -24.16 -6.22 -9.49
CA ILE A 36 -23.45 -5.28 -10.35
C ILE A 36 -24.31 -5.02 -11.58
N SER A 37 -24.37 -3.76 -12.01
CA SER A 37 -25.16 -3.34 -13.17
C SER A 37 -24.34 -2.40 -14.06
N GLY A 38 -24.60 -2.49 -15.36
CA GLY A 38 -23.76 -1.87 -16.40
C GLY A 38 -23.04 -2.93 -17.24
N THR A 39 -22.22 -2.47 -18.18
CA THR A 39 -21.43 -3.34 -19.05
C THR A 39 -20.01 -3.43 -18.52
N ILE A 40 -19.50 -4.64 -18.27
CA ILE A 40 -18.14 -4.85 -17.72
C ILE A 40 -17.13 -4.82 -18.87
N MET A 41 -16.60 -3.65 -19.17
CA MET A 41 -15.60 -3.40 -20.22
C MET A 41 -14.69 -2.26 -19.78
N HIS A 42 -13.42 -2.28 -20.18
CA HIS A 42 -12.50 -1.17 -19.90
C HIS A 42 -13.12 0.20 -20.27
N GLY A 43 -12.99 1.16 -19.35
CA GLY A 43 -13.48 2.53 -19.50
C GLY A 43 -14.98 2.74 -19.30
N SER A 44 -15.78 1.67 -19.14
CA SER A 44 -17.21 1.81 -18.83
C SER A 44 -17.44 2.21 -17.37
N THR A 45 -18.59 2.80 -17.07
CA THR A 45 -19.04 3.00 -15.69
C THR A 45 -20.02 1.89 -15.30
N VAL A 46 -19.80 1.28 -14.14
CA VAL A 46 -20.69 0.27 -13.56
C VAL A 46 -21.09 0.63 -12.14
N THR A 47 -22.26 0.15 -11.72
CA THR A 47 -22.77 0.33 -10.35
C THR A 47 -22.72 -1.00 -9.62
N VAL A 48 -21.97 -1.03 -8.52
CA VAL A 48 -21.92 -2.10 -7.53
C VAL A 48 -22.95 -1.80 -6.44
N SER A 49 -23.82 -2.76 -6.15
CA SER A 49 -24.83 -2.67 -5.08
C SER A 49 -24.54 -3.69 -3.97
N GLY A 50 -24.84 -3.34 -2.73
CA GLY A 50 -24.59 -4.21 -1.59
C GLY A 50 -24.81 -3.55 -0.24
N SER A 51 -24.03 -3.98 0.75
CA SER A 51 -24.06 -3.44 2.11
C SER A 51 -22.67 -3.48 2.75
N GLY A 52 -22.47 -2.72 3.83
CA GLY A 52 -21.19 -2.71 4.54
C GLY A 52 -20.07 -1.95 3.83
N PHE A 53 -20.38 -1.20 2.76
CA PHE A 53 -19.36 -0.47 1.99
C PHE A 53 -18.78 0.76 2.72
N GLY A 54 -19.40 1.17 3.84
CA GLY A 54 -19.06 2.40 4.54
C GLY A 54 -19.35 3.67 3.73
N ILE A 55 -18.91 4.82 4.22
CA ILE A 55 -19.07 6.10 3.54
C ILE A 55 -17.69 6.63 3.16
N LYS A 56 -17.53 7.00 1.89
CA LYS A 56 -16.36 7.69 1.36
C LYS A 56 -16.82 9.06 0.86
N ALA A 57 -16.57 10.10 1.65
CA ALA A 57 -17.08 11.44 1.37
C ALA A 57 -16.61 11.98 0.01
N GLN A 58 -15.37 11.66 -0.37
CA GLN A 58 -14.84 11.90 -1.69
C GLN A 58 -14.66 10.56 -2.41
N ALA A 59 -15.60 10.23 -3.30
CA ALA A 59 -15.54 8.96 -4.04
C ALA A 59 -14.30 8.85 -4.94
N ALA A 60 -13.95 9.90 -5.68
CA ALA A 60 -12.77 9.93 -6.53
C ALA A 60 -11.46 9.84 -5.72
N PRO A 61 -10.41 9.20 -6.26
CA PRO A 61 -9.09 9.21 -5.64
C PRO A 61 -8.53 10.62 -5.52
N ILE A 62 -7.48 10.78 -4.70
CA ILE A 62 -6.70 12.02 -4.68
C ILE A 62 -6.00 12.19 -6.03
N ALA A 63 -5.39 11.14 -6.55
CA ALA A 63 -4.86 11.10 -7.90
C ALA A 63 -4.95 9.70 -8.48
N TRP A 64 -5.21 9.66 -9.78
CA TRP A 64 -5.13 8.49 -10.62
C TRP A 64 -4.45 8.91 -11.91
N ASP A 65 -3.37 8.23 -12.25
CA ASP A 65 -2.62 8.47 -13.46
C ASP A 65 -2.25 7.16 -14.12
N ASN A 66 -2.99 6.83 -15.18
CA ASN A 66 -2.68 5.73 -16.09
C ASN A 66 -1.77 6.17 -17.24
N LEU A 67 -1.29 7.42 -17.22
CA LEU A 67 -0.29 7.97 -18.15
C LEU A 67 -0.72 8.03 -19.62
N GLU A 68 -1.94 7.63 -19.93
CA GLU A 68 -2.53 7.62 -21.27
C GLU A 68 -2.69 9.02 -21.89
N SER A 69 -2.52 10.08 -21.08
CA SER A 69 -2.45 11.47 -21.55
C SER A 69 -1.11 11.83 -22.21
N GLY A 70 -0.10 10.96 -22.09
CA GLY A 70 1.25 11.18 -22.58
C GLY A 70 2.03 12.22 -21.77
N VAL A 71 1.64 12.48 -20.51
CA VAL A 71 2.35 13.36 -19.56
C VAL A 71 2.37 12.74 -18.16
N CYS A 72 3.47 12.91 -17.43
CA CYS A 72 3.65 12.37 -16.07
C CYS A 72 2.99 13.21 -14.98
N ASP A 73 1.94 13.96 -15.27
CA ASP A 73 1.34 14.91 -14.33
C ASP A 73 -0.16 15.06 -14.56
N ASN A 74 -0.97 14.14 -14.03
CA ASN A 74 -2.40 14.37 -13.94
C ASN A 74 -2.76 15.35 -12.81
N ILE A 75 -3.86 16.08 -13.03
CA ILE A 75 -4.43 16.98 -12.04
C ILE A 75 -4.99 16.15 -10.87
N ALA A 76 -4.45 16.36 -9.67
CA ALA A 76 -5.03 15.81 -8.46
C ALA A 76 -6.47 16.30 -8.26
N THR A 77 -7.37 15.41 -7.87
CA THR A 77 -8.73 15.78 -7.46
C THR A 77 -8.68 16.73 -6.25
N VAL A 78 -7.75 16.50 -5.32
CA VAL A 78 -7.53 17.33 -4.12
C VAL A 78 -6.04 17.42 -3.80
N GLY A 79 -5.57 18.63 -3.45
CA GLY A 79 -4.17 18.87 -3.09
C GLY A 79 -3.27 18.99 -4.31
N SER A 80 -2.14 18.30 -4.29
CA SER A 80 -1.17 18.27 -5.39
C SER A 80 -0.84 16.84 -5.77
N TRP A 81 -0.57 16.58 -7.04
CA TRP A 81 0.05 15.37 -7.56
C TRP A 81 1.03 15.81 -8.63
N THR A 82 2.28 15.42 -8.47
CA THR A 82 3.36 15.84 -9.37
C THR A 82 4.39 14.74 -9.49
N ALA A 83 4.80 14.42 -10.70
CA ALA A 83 6.04 13.70 -10.94
C ALA A 83 7.24 14.50 -10.41
N THR A 84 8.27 13.76 -10.02
CA THR A 84 9.62 14.32 -9.99
C THR A 84 9.96 14.75 -11.41
N GLY A 85 10.58 15.92 -11.59
CA GLY A 85 10.94 16.46 -12.92
C GLY A 85 11.97 15.61 -13.71
N THR A 86 12.15 14.36 -13.29
CA THR A 86 13.00 13.32 -13.84
C THR A 86 12.20 12.25 -14.59
N LEU A 87 10.90 12.07 -14.35
CA LEU A 87 10.11 11.08 -15.09
C LEU A 87 9.85 11.53 -16.53
N GLY A 88 10.26 10.71 -17.49
CA GLY A 88 9.87 10.83 -18.90
C GLY A 88 8.64 9.98 -19.21
N ILE A 89 8.04 10.19 -20.38
CA ILE A 89 6.99 9.31 -20.94
C ILE A 89 7.60 8.40 -21.99
N ASN A 90 7.23 7.13 -21.94
CA ASN A 90 7.65 6.09 -22.87
C ASN A 90 6.41 5.36 -23.43
N ASP A 91 6.49 4.95 -24.70
CA ASP A 91 5.43 4.29 -25.47
C ASP A 91 5.74 2.82 -25.81
N ASN A 92 6.76 2.25 -25.14
CA ASN A 92 7.17 0.86 -25.22
C ASN A 92 6.99 0.17 -23.85
N HIS A 93 7.25 -1.13 -23.73
CA HIS A 93 7.07 -1.89 -22.47
C HIS A 93 5.63 -1.83 -21.90
N ASN A 94 4.64 -1.67 -22.78
CA ASN A 94 3.24 -1.54 -22.42
C ASN A 94 2.77 -2.67 -21.51
N ARG A 95 2.13 -2.31 -20.40
CA ARG A 95 1.75 -3.25 -19.33
C ARG A 95 0.65 -4.21 -19.77
N ASN A 96 -0.29 -3.72 -20.57
CA ASN A 96 -1.47 -4.43 -21.04
C ASN A 96 -2.02 -3.79 -22.31
N GLN A 97 -3.07 -4.37 -22.89
CA GLN A 97 -3.67 -3.91 -24.16
C GLN A 97 -4.29 -2.50 -24.12
N PHE A 98 -4.51 -1.93 -22.94
CA PHE A 98 -5.05 -0.60 -22.71
C PHE A 98 -4.00 0.41 -22.21
N SER A 99 -2.73 0.00 -22.11
CA SER A 99 -1.60 0.83 -21.71
C SER A 99 -0.82 1.18 -22.98
N ASN A 100 -0.87 2.44 -23.40
CA ASN A 100 -0.05 2.95 -24.51
C ASN A 100 1.18 3.67 -23.98
N PHE A 101 1.11 4.21 -22.77
CA PHE A 101 2.19 4.99 -22.18
C PHE A 101 2.52 4.50 -20.78
N ASN A 102 3.76 4.71 -20.38
CA ASN A 102 4.22 4.59 -19.00
C ASN A 102 5.26 5.67 -18.70
N ALA A 103 5.51 5.90 -17.42
CA ALA A 103 6.49 6.86 -16.95
C ALA A 103 7.78 6.10 -16.74
N PHE A 104 8.92 6.69 -17.11
CA PHE A 104 10.18 5.98 -17.02
C PHE A 104 11.34 6.89 -16.59
N ARG A 105 12.39 6.25 -16.10
CA ARG A 105 13.68 6.87 -15.87
C ARG A 105 14.79 5.88 -16.16
N ASN A 106 15.83 6.35 -16.86
CA ASN A 106 17.13 5.69 -16.84
C ASN A 106 17.95 6.25 -15.66
N PHE A 107 18.47 5.37 -14.82
CA PHE A 107 19.35 5.74 -13.70
C PHE A 107 20.84 5.78 -14.09
N ASP A 108 21.18 5.61 -15.37
CA ASP A 108 22.55 5.77 -15.89
C ASP A 108 22.98 7.24 -16.08
N GLY A 109 24.24 7.53 -15.73
CA GLY A 109 25.11 8.52 -16.38
C GLY A 109 24.83 10.03 -16.30
N ASP A 110 23.62 10.48 -15.98
CA ASP A 110 23.29 11.92 -16.11
C ASP A 110 23.74 12.73 -14.88
N ILE A 111 24.96 13.26 -14.90
CA ILE A 111 25.38 14.34 -14.02
C ILE A 111 24.59 15.60 -14.41
N SER A 112 23.69 16.12 -13.56
CA SER A 112 23.19 17.49 -13.81
C SER A 112 24.39 18.43 -13.79
N PRO A 113 24.36 19.50 -14.60
CA PRO A 113 25.32 20.60 -14.47
C PRO A 113 25.37 21.27 -13.08
N TRP A 114 24.58 20.80 -12.11
CA TRP A 114 24.51 21.30 -10.72
C TRP A 114 24.94 20.28 -9.66
N GLY A 115 25.47 19.10 -10.03
CA GLY A 115 26.20 18.20 -9.12
C GLY A 115 25.38 17.15 -8.37
N ALA A 116 24.08 17.06 -8.59
CA ALA A 116 23.24 15.90 -8.25
C ALA A 116 21.95 15.96 -9.08
N VAL A 117 21.55 14.87 -9.73
CA VAL A 117 20.20 14.58 -10.23
C VAL A 117 20.18 13.10 -10.63
N ASN A 118 18.98 12.52 -10.72
CA ASN A 118 18.68 11.11 -11.07
C ASN A 118 18.67 10.16 -9.87
N ASP A 119 18.62 10.68 -8.65
CA ASP A 119 18.38 9.84 -7.50
C ASP A 119 16.89 9.47 -7.38
N GLU A 120 15.96 10.23 -7.97
CA GLU A 120 14.52 9.97 -7.88
C GLU A 120 13.81 9.85 -9.24
N ALA A 121 12.84 8.95 -9.31
CA ALA A 121 11.86 8.76 -10.36
C ALA A 121 10.54 8.36 -9.71
N ALA A 122 9.72 9.33 -9.34
CA ALA A 122 8.56 9.06 -8.51
C ALA A 122 7.48 10.11 -8.68
N PHE A 123 6.28 9.75 -8.25
CA PHE A 123 5.24 10.73 -8.01
C PHE A 123 5.21 11.14 -6.53
N ARG A 124 4.65 12.32 -6.30
CA ARG A 124 4.50 12.94 -4.98
C ARG A 124 3.13 13.55 -4.92
N GLY A 125 2.46 13.47 -3.78
CA GLY A 125 1.18 14.11 -3.72
C GLY A 125 0.51 14.16 -2.37
N GLY A 126 -0.66 14.79 -2.38
CA GLY A 126 -1.51 14.98 -1.23
C GLY A 126 -1.09 16.11 -0.29
N THR A 127 -2.01 16.40 0.63
CA THR A 127 -1.79 17.17 1.85
C THR A 127 -1.68 16.20 3.03
N ASP A 128 -0.94 16.54 4.08
CA ASP A 128 -0.79 15.68 5.26
C ASP A 128 -2.13 15.10 5.74
N SER A 129 -2.21 13.77 5.81
CA SER A 129 -3.41 13.01 6.16
C SER A 129 -3.00 11.82 7.02
N ARG A 130 -3.88 11.44 7.95
CA ARG A 130 -3.64 10.26 8.79
C ARG A 130 -3.49 9.00 7.97
N THR A 131 -4.30 8.84 6.93
CA THR A 131 -4.46 7.57 6.22
C THR A 131 -4.15 7.75 4.74
N TRP A 132 -3.54 6.72 4.16
CA TRP A 132 -3.17 6.64 2.75
C TRP A 132 -3.30 5.21 2.23
N TYR A 133 -3.93 5.07 1.07
CA TYR A 133 -3.75 3.92 0.19
C TYR A 133 -2.96 4.37 -1.03
N VAL A 134 -1.95 3.59 -1.42
CA VAL A 134 -1.08 3.86 -2.56
C VAL A 134 -0.96 2.58 -3.37
N GLN A 135 -1.12 2.67 -4.68
CA GLN A 135 -0.84 1.60 -5.63
C GLN A 135 -0.10 2.16 -6.84
N TYR A 136 0.79 1.37 -7.41
CA TYR A 136 1.33 1.60 -8.75
C TYR A 136 1.92 0.31 -9.32
N TRP A 137 1.94 0.21 -10.64
CA TRP A 137 2.68 -0.82 -11.36
C TRP A 137 4.13 -0.39 -11.58
N PHE A 138 5.04 -1.36 -11.54
CA PHE A 138 6.49 -1.16 -11.50
C PHE A 138 7.17 -2.16 -12.44
N TYR A 139 8.15 -1.71 -13.20
CA TYR A 139 8.97 -2.56 -14.07
C TYR A 139 10.43 -2.13 -14.02
N LEU A 140 11.33 -3.10 -14.11
CA LEU A 140 12.75 -2.90 -14.38
C LEU A 140 13.09 -3.67 -15.65
N ASP A 141 13.91 -3.07 -16.50
CA ASP A 141 14.46 -3.77 -17.68
C ASP A 141 15.08 -5.12 -17.28
N SER A 142 15.02 -6.11 -18.17
CA SER A 142 15.50 -7.48 -17.88
C SER A 142 16.97 -7.54 -17.47
N ASP A 143 17.76 -6.58 -17.94
CA ASP A 143 19.19 -6.39 -17.67
C ASP A 143 19.46 -5.30 -16.62
N PHE A 144 18.45 -4.87 -15.86
CA PHE A 144 18.64 -3.92 -14.75
C PHE A 144 19.59 -4.52 -13.69
N GLU A 145 20.64 -3.76 -13.34
CA GLU A 145 21.65 -4.20 -12.40
C GLU A 145 21.58 -3.38 -11.10
N PHE A 146 21.21 -4.03 -9.99
CA PHE A 146 21.41 -3.48 -8.67
C PHE A 146 22.87 -3.57 -8.26
N ASP A 147 23.39 -2.57 -7.55
CA ASP A 147 24.73 -2.66 -6.97
C ASP A 147 24.70 -3.56 -5.72
N GLY A 148 25.70 -4.43 -5.59
CA GLY A 148 25.82 -5.36 -4.45
C GLY A 148 26.21 -4.67 -3.13
N ASN A 149 26.56 -3.39 -3.15
CA ASN A 149 26.96 -2.62 -1.98
C ASN A 149 25.95 -1.49 -1.71
N ILE A 150 25.37 -1.50 -0.51
CA ILE A 150 24.33 -0.56 -0.09
C ILE A 150 24.79 0.90 -0.16
N ASN A 151 26.10 1.17 -0.09
CA ASN A 151 26.66 2.51 -0.10
C ASN A 151 26.91 3.06 -1.50
N ASN A 152 26.63 2.28 -2.54
CA ASN A 152 26.79 2.65 -3.93
C ASN A 152 25.43 3.00 -4.55
N SER A 153 25.46 3.65 -5.71
CA SER A 153 24.27 3.86 -6.54
C SER A 153 23.57 2.53 -6.82
N LEU A 154 22.25 2.52 -6.81
CA LEU A 154 21.41 1.33 -6.97
C LEU A 154 21.57 0.26 -5.88
N GLY A 155 22.37 0.50 -4.85
CA GLY A 155 22.48 -0.38 -3.69
C GLY A 155 21.39 -0.15 -2.64
N ASN A 156 20.70 1.00 -2.68
CA ASN A 156 19.75 1.39 -1.64
C ASN A 156 18.58 2.22 -2.19
N ILE A 157 17.47 1.56 -2.47
CA ILE A 157 16.32 2.13 -3.17
C ILE A 157 15.16 2.30 -2.21
N LYS A 158 14.43 3.42 -2.26
CA LYS A 158 13.12 3.58 -1.62
C LYS A 158 12.04 3.48 -2.68
N ILE A 159 11.13 2.53 -2.48
CA ILE A 159 9.99 2.31 -3.37
C ILE A 159 8.74 3.08 -2.91
N LEU A 160 8.62 3.26 -1.59
CA LEU A 160 7.64 4.16 -0.99
C LEU A 160 8.33 5.03 0.05
N ARG A 161 7.98 6.31 0.11
CA ARG A 161 8.37 7.18 1.23
C ARG A 161 7.21 8.10 1.61
N MET A 162 6.83 8.05 2.88
CA MET A 162 5.93 9.01 3.53
C MET A 162 6.77 10.02 4.30
N TRP A 163 6.37 11.28 4.24
CA TRP A 163 7.13 12.40 4.79
C TRP A 163 6.20 13.42 5.46
N SER A 164 6.63 13.99 6.59
CA SER A 164 5.93 15.11 7.21
C SER A 164 6.44 16.47 6.70
N THR A 165 5.53 17.36 6.32
CA THR A 165 5.90 18.72 5.91
C THR A 165 6.51 19.58 7.01
N SER A 166 6.32 19.18 8.26
CA SER A 166 6.80 19.91 9.44
C SER A 166 8.21 19.51 9.90
N SER A 167 8.76 18.40 9.40
CA SER A 167 10.06 17.89 9.81
C SER A 167 10.68 16.99 8.73
N ALA A 168 11.84 17.37 8.21
CA ALA A 168 12.63 16.54 7.28
C ALA A 168 13.01 15.17 7.87
N SER A 169 13.07 15.08 9.20
CA SER A 169 13.43 13.87 9.95
C SER A 169 12.28 12.87 10.10
N ASP A 170 11.02 13.32 10.03
CA ASP A 170 9.86 12.45 10.26
C ASP A 170 9.44 11.73 8.96
N ASN A 171 9.91 10.49 8.80
CA ASN A 171 9.70 9.69 7.60
C ASN A 171 9.21 8.28 7.92
N PHE A 172 8.56 7.67 6.95
CA PHE A 172 8.36 6.23 6.86
C PHE A 172 8.76 5.82 5.45
N TYR A 173 9.47 4.71 5.25
CA TYR A 173 9.79 4.27 3.90
C TYR A 173 9.81 2.75 3.74
N VAL A 174 9.56 2.32 2.52
CA VAL A 174 9.80 0.94 2.08
C VAL A 174 10.99 1.00 1.14
N GLN A 175 11.96 0.10 1.35
CA GLN A 175 13.22 0.10 0.63
C GLN A 175 13.55 -1.26 0.02
N ALA A 176 14.42 -1.28 -0.98
CA ALA A 176 15.08 -2.44 -1.55
C ALA A 176 16.60 -2.23 -1.45
N LEU A 177 17.31 -3.13 -0.79
CA LEU A 177 18.77 -3.07 -0.60
C LEU A 177 19.46 -4.14 -1.45
N CYS A 178 20.47 -3.73 -2.22
CA CYS A 178 21.36 -4.59 -3.00
C CYS A 178 20.70 -5.77 -3.72
N ARG A 179 19.51 -5.58 -4.33
CA ARG A 179 18.64 -6.62 -4.92
C ARG A 179 17.93 -7.55 -3.92
N TYR A 180 18.53 -7.90 -2.79
CA TYR A 180 18.12 -9.06 -2.00
C TYR A 180 17.20 -8.75 -0.81
N ASP A 181 17.12 -7.48 -0.38
CA ASP A 181 16.30 -7.11 0.78
C ASP A 181 15.34 -5.99 0.47
N THR A 182 14.17 -6.33 -0.05
CA THR A 182 13.04 -5.42 0.12
C THR A 182 12.65 -5.45 1.60
N ASN A 183 12.55 -4.32 2.28
CA ASN A 183 12.06 -4.25 3.67
C ASN A 183 11.32 -2.94 3.90
N ALA A 184 10.32 -2.94 4.79
CA ALA A 184 9.69 -1.70 5.24
C ALA A 184 10.37 -1.23 6.53
N VAL A 185 10.74 0.05 6.57
CA VAL A 185 11.43 0.68 7.68
C VAL A 185 10.63 1.87 8.17
N VAL A 186 10.24 1.81 9.44
CA VAL A 186 9.69 2.95 10.16
C VAL A 186 10.85 3.77 10.69
N ALA A 187 11.33 4.68 9.86
CA ALA A 187 12.42 5.55 10.22
C ALA A 187 11.93 6.72 11.10
N LEU A 188 11.73 6.46 12.40
CA LEU A 188 11.59 7.51 13.42
C LEU A 188 12.96 8.18 13.70
N VAL A 189 13.66 8.67 12.66
CA VAL A 189 15.07 9.07 12.80
C VAL A 189 15.22 10.57 12.85
N ASN A 190 15.77 11.06 13.96
CA ASN A 190 16.29 12.41 14.12
C ASN A 190 17.48 12.60 13.16
N GLN A 191 17.28 13.16 11.97
CA GLN A 191 18.34 13.38 10.96
C GLN A 191 19.31 14.53 11.30
N GLY A 192 19.67 14.67 12.57
CA GLY A 192 20.53 15.74 13.06
C GLY A 192 22.02 15.46 12.90
N THR A 193 22.50 14.26 13.22
CA THR A 193 23.95 13.96 13.23
C THR A 193 24.34 12.49 13.13
N ASP A 194 23.42 11.54 13.26
CA ASP A 194 23.76 10.11 13.26
C ASP A 194 22.74 9.32 12.45
N TRP A 195 23.24 8.55 11.46
CA TRP A 195 22.48 7.64 10.59
C TRP A 195 21.96 6.39 11.31
N SER A 196 22.06 6.35 12.64
CA SER A 196 21.48 5.29 13.46
C SER A 196 20.09 5.70 13.93
N PRO A 197 19.09 4.80 13.91
CA PRO A 197 17.87 5.01 14.69
C PRO A 197 18.26 5.33 16.14
N VAL A 198 17.45 6.14 16.84
CA VAL A 198 17.70 6.49 18.24
C VAL A 198 16.73 5.69 19.11
N VAL A 199 17.10 4.44 19.41
CA VAL A 199 16.52 3.69 20.53
C VAL A 199 17.67 3.03 21.29
N GLY A 200 17.95 3.50 22.51
CA GLY A 200 19.03 2.95 23.34
C GLY A 200 18.86 1.45 23.59
N GLY A 201 19.92 0.66 23.41
CA GLY A 201 19.92 -0.80 23.58
C GLY A 201 20.45 -1.61 22.39
N TYR A 202 21.30 -1.04 21.53
CA TYR A 202 21.81 -1.68 20.33
C TYR A 202 22.75 -2.87 20.60
N THR A 203 22.48 -3.98 19.93
CA THR A 203 23.49 -4.91 19.42
C THR A 203 23.21 -5.12 17.94
N TRP A 204 24.25 -5.04 17.10
CA TRP A 204 24.21 -5.30 15.67
C TRP A 204 24.01 -6.78 15.42
N VAL A 205 23.25 -7.05 14.38
CA VAL A 205 22.87 -8.40 14.07
C VAL A 205 22.84 -8.51 12.53
N ASP A 206 23.65 -9.45 12.04
CA ASP A 206 24.51 -9.55 10.86
C ASP A 206 24.08 -10.77 9.99
N GLU A 207 22.79 -11.11 9.90
CA GLU A 207 22.41 -12.36 9.20
C GLU A 207 22.12 -12.18 7.69
N VAL A 208 22.29 -10.97 7.17
CA VAL A 208 21.78 -10.60 5.83
C VAL A 208 22.88 -10.46 4.76
N MET A 209 24.15 -10.48 5.14
CA MET A 209 25.28 -10.29 4.20
C MET A 209 26.40 -11.33 4.40
N GLY A 210 26.11 -12.63 4.52
CA GLY A 210 27.17 -13.66 4.50
C GLY A 210 28.36 -13.43 5.46
N TYR A 211 28.14 -12.66 6.53
CA TYR A 211 29.10 -12.34 7.58
C TYR A 211 28.46 -12.81 8.88
N ASP A 212 28.92 -13.92 9.42
CA ASP A 212 28.32 -14.65 10.55
C ASP A 212 28.07 -13.81 11.83
N LYS A 213 26.97 -13.04 12.00
CA LYS A 213 26.41 -12.60 13.33
C LYS A 213 24.85 -12.37 13.28
N PRO A 214 24.10 -12.20 14.40
CA PRO A 214 22.65 -12.61 14.55
C PRO A 214 21.52 -11.70 13.93
N ALA A 215 20.22 -11.67 14.30
CA ALA A 215 19.16 -10.77 13.72
C ALA A 215 18.57 -9.66 14.67
N TYR A 216 18.25 -8.45 14.16
CA TYR A 216 17.74 -7.28 14.92
C TYR A 216 16.36 -7.50 15.54
N VAL A 217 16.18 -7.11 16.80
CA VAL A 217 14.85 -7.02 17.45
C VAL A 217 14.52 -5.53 17.67
N ASP A 218 14.26 -4.83 16.57
CA ASP A 218 13.78 -3.44 16.59
C ASP A 218 12.34 -3.40 16.07
N ASN A 219 11.40 -2.92 16.89
CA ASN A 219 10.00 -2.73 16.51
C ASN A 219 9.80 -1.59 15.50
N SER A 220 10.85 -0.91 15.04
CA SER A 220 10.79 0.08 13.96
C SER A 220 11.14 -0.50 12.58
N TYR A 221 11.69 -1.72 12.53
CA TYR A 221 11.95 -2.44 11.28
C TYR A 221 10.89 -3.53 11.08
N PHE A 222 10.20 -3.48 9.94
CA PHE A 222 9.24 -4.51 9.54
C PHE A 222 9.60 -4.98 8.14
N GLY A 223 10.50 -5.95 8.07
CA GLY A 223 11.05 -6.46 6.82
C GLY A 223 11.10 -7.98 6.82
N TRP A 224 11.25 -8.53 5.62
CA TRP A 224 11.28 -9.94 5.31
C TRP A 224 12.17 -10.78 6.25
N GLN A 225 11.71 -11.98 6.62
CA GLN A 225 12.52 -12.98 7.34
C GLN A 225 13.11 -14.06 6.41
N HIS A 226 12.69 -14.13 5.14
CA HIS A 226 13.21 -15.10 4.15
C HIS A 226 13.15 -14.57 2.71
N TYR A 227 14.12 -14.95 1.88
CA TYR A 227 14.38 -14.56 0.48
C TYR A 227 13.29 -14.98 -0.54
N GLU A 228 12.00 -14.75 -0.29
CA GLU A 228 10.94 -15.32 -1.11
C GLU A 228 10.35 -14.39 -2.19
N ASN A 229 10.74 -13.11 -2.26
CA ASN A 229 10.16 -12.15 -3.22
C ASN A 229 11.23 -11.24 -3.89
N ASP A 230 12.00 -11.83 -4.80
CA ASP A 230 12.86 -11.09 -5.75
C ASP A 230 11.97 -10.12 -6.57
N ILE A 231 12.30 -8.83 -6.61
CA ILE A 231 11.73 -7.91 -7.61
C ILE A 231 12.38 -8.31 -8.93
N SER A 232 11.79 -9.32 -9.57
CA SER A 232 12.31 -9.87 -10.81
C SER A 232 12.34 -8.80 -11.90
N THR A 233 13.45 -8.75 -12.64
CA THR A 233 13.59 -7.90 -13.81
C THR A 233 12.82 -8.47 -15.00
N GLY A 234 12.47 -7.63 -15.96
CA GLY A 234 11.83 -8.05 -17.21
C GLY A 234 10.32 -8.31 -17.11
N VAL A 235 9.70 -8.09 -15.95
CA VAL A 235 8.26 -8.30 -15.73
C VAL A 235 7.63 -7.16 -14.92
N TRP A 236 6.34 -6.92 -15.15
CA TRP A 236 5.57 -5.92 -14.40
C TRP A 236 5.15 -6.48 -13.04
N HIS A 237 5.31 -5.64 -12.02
CA HIS A 237 4.93 -5.93 -10.65
C HIS A 237 3.94 -4.91 -10.12
N LEU A 238 3.05 -5.34 -9.24
CA LEU A 238 2.09 -4.49 -8.58
C LEU A 238 2.50 -4.26 -7.12
N PHE A 239 2.70 -2.99 -6.76
CA PHE A 239 2.84 -2.56 -5.37
C PHE A 239 1.52 -1.98 -4.86
N GLN A 240 1.09 -2.40 -3.67
CA GLN A 240 -0.04 -1.79 -2.98
C GLN A 240 0.30 -1.60 -1.50
N PHE A 241 0.02 -0.42 -0.96
CA PHE A 241 0.33 -0.05 0.41
C PHE A 241 -0.88 0.56 1.09
N GLU A 242 -1.13 0.14 2.32
CA GLU A 242 -1.98 0.85 3.28
C GLU A 242 -1.08 1.43 4.38
N TYR A 243 -1.21 2.73 4.62
CA TYR A 243 -0.50 3.43 5.68
C TYR A 243 -1.49 4.24 6.50
N SER A 244 -1.41 4.13 7.83
CA SER A 244 -2.12 5.01 8.75
C SER A 244 -1.20 5.43 9.88
N ASP A 245 -1.04 6.73 10.05
CA ASP A 245 -0.33 7.30 11.18
C ASP A 245 -1.04 6.93 12.50
N SER A 246 -0.23 6.67 13.52
CA SER A 246 -0.66 6.39 14.87
C SER A 246 -1.21 7.65 15.55
N ASP A 247 -1.97 7.49 16.62
CA ASP A 247 -2.16 8.58 17.58
C ASP A 247 -0.83 8.87 18.29
N ILE A 248 -0.71 10.08 18.85
CA ILE A 248 0.52 10.51 19.52
C ILE A 248 0.86 9.55 20.65
N SER A 249 2.06 8.96 20.59
CA SER A 249 2.61 8.05 21.60
C SER A 249 1.76 6.79 21.83
N THR A 250 0.85 6.45 20.91
CA THR A 250 0.00 5.26 20.99
C THR A 250 0.29 4.38 19.77
N PRO A 251 0.78 3.14 19.92
CA PRO A 251 1.14 2.27 18.80
C PRO A 251 -0.11 1.64 18.16
N ASN A 252 -0.89 2.45 17.45
CA ASN A 252 -2.12 2.04 16.73
C ASN A 252 -2.12 2.48 15.26
N GLY A 253 -0.96 2.84 14.73
CA GLY A 253 -0.75 3.05 13.29
C GLY A 253 -0.81 1.72 12.55
N VAL A 254 -1.12 1.80 11.26
CA VAL A 254 -1.28 0.66 10.38
C VAL A 254 -0.27 0.76 9.24
N PHE A 255 0.38 -0.34 8.94
CA PHE A 255 1.09 -0.52 7.68
C PHE A 255 0.80 -1.90 7.13
N ARG A 256 0.26 -1.94 5.91
CA ARG A 256 0.11 -3.18 5.16
C ARG A 256 0.70 -3.02 3.77
N TRP A 257 1.28 -4.09 3.27
CA TRP A 257 1.91 -4.11 1.96
C TRP A 257 1.54 -5.40 1.24
N TRP A 258 1.04 -5.25 0.02
CA TRP A 258 0.86 -6.32 -0.95
C TRP A 258 1.85 -6.15 -2.10
N PHE A 259 2.40 -7.27 -2.55
CA PHE A 259 3.21 -7.38 -3.75
C PHE A 259 2.62 -8.46 -4.65
N ASN A 260 2.23 -8.09 -5.87
CA ASN A 260 1.52 -8.96 -6.82
C ASN A 260 0.29 -9.64 -6.18
N GLY A 261 -0.47 -8.88 -5.39
CA GLY A 261 -1.69 -9.35 -4.71
C GLY A 261 -1.47 -10.19 -3.45
N LYS A 262 -0.24 -10.64 -3.16
CA LYS A 262 0.10 -11.35 -1.92
C LYS A 262 0.35 -10.35 -0.79
N LEU A 263 -0.35 -10.51 0.33
CA LEU A 263 -0.08 -9.74 1.56
C LEU A 263 1.25 -10.21 2.16
N ILE A 264 2.20 -9.30 2.31
CA ILE A 264 3.56 -9.61 2.79
C ILE A 264 3.93 -8.88 4.08
N VAL A 265 3.27 -7.76 4.38
CA VAL A 265 3.35 -7.10 5.68
C VAL A 265 1.94 -6.77 6.16
N ASP A 266 1.62 -7.13 7.40
CA ASP A 266 0.41 -6.71 8.10
C ASP A 266 0.78 -6.30 9.52
N LYS A 267 0.83 -4.98 9.77
CA LYS A 267 1.14 -4.39 11.06
C LYS A 267 0.05 -3.40 11.42
N THR A 268 -0.58 -3.59 12.57
CA THR A 268 -1.70 -2.75 13.06
C THR A 268 -1.37 -2.04 14.37
N ASN A 269 -0.13 -2.15 14.83
CA ASN A 269 0.39 -1.60 16.07
C ASN A 269 1.67 -0.79 15.85
N VAL A 270 1.72 -0.03 14.76
CA VAL A 270 2.89 0.79 14.41
C VAL A 270 2.84 2.11 15.16
N LEU A 271 3.93 2.51 15.82
CA LEU A 271 4.06 3.85 16.38
C LEU A 271 4.74 4.76 15.34
N THR A 272 4.01 5.73 14.80
CA THR A 272 4.55 6.65 13.77
C THR A 272 4.61 8.10 14.23
N ARG A 273 3.96 8.42 15.36
CA ARG A 273 3.86 9.77 15.93
C ARG A 273 4.14 9.76 17.43
N ASN A 274 4.85 10.78 17.89
CA ASN A 274 5.17 10.99 19.31
C ASN A 274 5.09 12.49 19.66
N THR A 275 5.49 12.87 20.86
CA THR A 275 5.42 14.28 21.32
C THR A 275 6.35 15.23 20.55
N THR A 276 7.38 14.71 19.88
CA THR A 276 8.29 15.48 19.02
C THR A 276 7.78 15.54 17.58
N TYR A 277 7.34 14.40 17.04
CA TYR A 277 6.83 14.25 15.68
C TYR A 277 5.32 14.04 15.71
N THR A 278 4.58 15.15 15.71
CA THR A 278 3.13 15.18 15.93
C THR A 278 2.32 15.31 14.64
N SER A 279 2.95 15.66 13.53
CA SER A 279 2.26 15.88 12.25
C SER A 279 1.95 14.57 11.55
N PHE A 280 0.93 14.60 10.69
CA PHE A 280 0.68 13.51 9.75
C PHE A 280 1.69 13.58 8.60
N LYS A 281 1.79 12.46 7.88
CA LYS A 281 2.66 12.35 6.70
C LYS A 281 1.84 12.34 5.41
N ARG A 282 2.55 12.47 4.29
CA ARG A 282 2.02 12.35 2.93
C ARG A 282 3.00 11.63 2.00
N PRO A 283 2.54 11.08 0.86
CA PRO A 283 3.40 10.46 -0.13
C PRO A 283 4.46 11.42 -0.70
N ARG A 284 5.73 11.12 -0.44
CA ARG A 284 6.92 11.81 -0.98
C ARG A 284 7.56 11.05 -2.12
N ILE A 285 7.58 9.73 -2.05
CA ILE A 285 8.05 8.84 -3.12
C ILE A 285 6.96 7.80 -3.31
N VAL A 286 6.33 7.81 -4.49
CA VAL A 286 5.55 6.72 -5.06
C VAL A 286 6.26 6.35 -6.36
N GLY A 287 7.18 5.39 -6.30
CA GLY A 287 8.07 5.10 -7.42
C GLY A 287 9.43 4.57 -6.97
N PHE A 288 10.50 5.23 -7.38
CA PHE A 288 11.87 4.78 -7.17
C PHE A 288 12.74 5.96 -6.69
N TYR A 289 13.48 5.76 -5.61
CA TYR A 289 14.45 6.72 -5.09
C TYR A 289 15.73 6.03 -4.63
N ASP A 290 16.80 6.15 -5.40
CA ASP A 290 18.16 5.78 -5.00
C ASP A 290 18.66 6.76 -3.91
N SER A 291 19.06 6.25 -2.74
CA SER A 291 19.62 7.12 -1.71
C SER A 291 21.05 7.56 -1.99
N HIS A 292 21.66 7.01 -3.04
CA HIS A 292 22.98 7.37 -3.51
C HIS A 292 22.88 8.10 -4.85
N HIS A 293 23.86 8.95 -5.12
CA HIS A 293 23.91 9.63 -6.41
C HIS A 293 24.27 8.61 -7.49
N ALA A 294 23.63 8.72 -8.66
CA ALA A 294 23.99 7.96 -9.84
C ALA A 294 25.51 8.05 -10.08
N THR A 295 26.20 6.92 -10.02
CA THR A 295 27.60 6.80 -10.43
C THR A 295 27.67 6.26 -11.85
N ASN A 296 28.77 6.53 -12.54
CA ASN A 296 29.07 6.02 -13.88
C ASN A 296 29.34 4.50 -13.86
N ASN A 297 28.31 3.70 -13.61
CA ASN A 297 28.41 2.24 -13.64
C ASN A 297 27.60 1.68 -14.82
N ASP A 298 28.27 0.79 -15.56
CA ASP A 298 27.94 0.29 -16.89
C ASP A 298 26.58 -0.43 -16.96
N GLY A 299 25.54 0.18 -17.54
CA GLY A 299 24.31 -0.54 -17.93
C GLY A 299 23.06 0.30 -18.22
N SER A 300 22.12 -0.28 -18.98
CA SER A 300 20.78 0.27 -19.22
C SER A 300 19.90 0.05 -17.98
N ASN A 301 19.86 1.02 -17.06
CA ASN A 301 19.13 0.90 -15.79
C ASN A 301 17.75 1.59 -15.86
N HIS A 302 16.91 1.16 -16.80
CA HIS A 302 15.56 1.72 -16.90
C HIS A 302 14.60 1.12 -15.89
N PHE A 303 13.86 2.04 -15.30
CA PHE A 303 12.76 1.81 -14.40
C PHE A 303 11.51 2.45 -15.00
N TYR A 304 10.36 1.80 -14.82
CA TYR A 304 9.08 2.25 -15.33
C TYR A 304 7.97 2.15 -14.28
N ILE A 305 7.02 3.09 -14.35
CA ILE A 305 5.80 3.15 -13.53
C ILE A 305 4.60 3.25 -14.47
N ASP A 306 3.52 2.57 -14.10
CA ASP A 306 2.23 2.77 -14.73
C ASP A 306 1.10 2.74 -13.67
N ASP A 307 -0.07 3.26 -14.03
CA ASP A 307 -1.31 3.12 -13.24
C ASP A 307 -1.14 3.51 -11.75
N ALA A 308 -0.63 4.71 -11.53
CA ALA A 308 -0.41 5.26 -10.19
C ALA A 308 -1.72 5.75 -9.57
N TYR A 309 -2.07 5.20 -8.40
CA TYR A 309 -3.29 5.51 -7.66
C TYR A 309 -2.96 5.91 -6.23
N ILE A 310 -3.48 7.03 -5.76
CA ILE A 310 -3.42 7.41 -4.35
C ILE A 310 -4.78 7.87 -3.81
N ASP A 311 -5.04 7.50 -2.56
CA ASP A 311 -6.24 7.88 -1.82
C ASP A 311 -5.89 8.10 -0.35
N ASN A 312 -6.64 8.94 0.35
CA ASN A 312 -6.44 9.21 1.78
C ASN A 312 -7.35 8.37 2.69
N THR A 313 -7.89 7.28 2.16
CA THR A 313 -8.64 6.25 2.88
C THR A 313 -8.24 4.88 2.36
N PHE A 314 -8.52 3.84 3.14
CA PHE A 314 -8.41 2.46 2.67
C PHE A 314 -9.59 2.03 1.79
N ALA A 315 -10.69 2.80 1.77
CA ALA A 315 -11.88 2.46 1.00
C ALA A 315 -11.60 2.48 -0.51
N ARG A 316 -11.77 1.34 -1.18
CA ARG A 316 -11.48 1.16 -2.61
C ARG A 316 -12.21 -0.03 -3.22
N VAL A 317 -12.22 -0.11 -4.54
CA VAL A 317 -12.73 -1.26 -5.29
C VAL A 317 -11.59 -1.85 -6.11
N GLU A 318 -11.37 -3.16 -6.01
CA GLU A 318 -10.38 -3.90 -6.79
C GLU A 318 -11.10 -5.00 -7.59
N ILE A 319 -10.63 -5.26 -8.81
CA ILE A 319 -10.99 -6.47 -9.55
C ILE A 319 -9.74 -7.33 -9.63
N CYS A 320 -9.84 -8.59 -9.20
CA CYS A 320 -8.69 -9.48 -9.10
C CYS A 320 -8.93 -10.82 -9.81
N SER A 321 -7.86 -11.56 -10.11
CA SER A 321 -7.93 -12.83 -10.82
C SER A 321 -8.48 -13.98 -9.98
N ASN A 322 -8.34 -13.93 -8.65
CA ASN A 322 -8.69 -15.04 -7.76
C ASN A 322 -9.86 -14.70 -6.82
N ALA A 323 -10.60 -15.73 -6.42
CA ALA A 323 -11.84 -15.64 -5.65
C ALA A 323 -11.67 -15.36 -4.15
N LEU A 324 -10.48 -15.57 -3.59
CA LEU A 324 -10.23 -15.41 -2.15
C LEU A 324 -9.38 -14.17 -1.90
N TRP A 325 -9.82 -13.27 -1.01
CA TRP A 325 -9.06 -12.05 -0.69
C TRP A 325 -7.66 -12.34 -0.15
N SER A 326 -7.50 -13.42 0.61
CA SER A 326 -6.22 -13.85 1.18
C SER A 326 -5.17 -14.22 0.12
N ASP A 327 -5.61 -14.53 -1.10
CA ASP A 327 -4.78 -14.88 -2.24
C ASP A 327 -5.42 -14.35 -3.53
N LYS A 328 -5.62 -13.01 -3.58
CA LYS A 328 -6.43 -12.34 -4.61
C LYS A 328 -5.79 -12.36 -6.01
N GLY A 329 -4.51 -12.71 -6.13
CA GLY A 329 -3.80 -12.78 -7.40
C GLY A 329 -3.58 -11.40 -8.05
N GLN A 330 -3.52 -11.34 -9.38
CA GLN A 330 -3.37 -10.07 -10.09
C GLN A 330 -4.58 -9.18 -9.85
N SER A 331 -4.36 -7.91 -9.51
CA SER A 331 -5.40 -6.97 -9.11
C SER A 331 -5.32 -5.69 -9.92
N GLU A 332 -6.47 -5.17 -10.32
CA GLU A 332 -6.61 -3.89 -11.00
C GLU A 332 -7.50 -2.96 -10.16
N ILE A 333 -7.01 -1.77 -9.85
CA ILE A 333 -7.73 -0.77 -9.08
C ILE A 333 -8.83 -0.15 -9.94
N GLN A 334 -10.05 -0.07 -9.41
CA GLN A 334 -11.17 0.57 -10.09
C GLN A 334 -11.34 2.00 -9.60
N ILE A 335 -11.78 2.91 -10.48
CA ILE A 335 -11.80 4.34 -10.17
C ILE A 335 -13.18 4.75 -9.69
N PRO A 336 -13.40 5.02 -8.39
CA PRO A 336 -14.75 5.28 -7.91
C PRO A 336 -15.23 6.68 -8.33
N VAL A 337 -16.48 6.73 -8.77
CA VAL A 337 -17.18 7.94 -9.23
C VAL A 337 -18.18 8.41 -8.17
N SER A 338 -18.85 7.47 -7.49
CA SER A 338 -19.72 7.74 -6.35
C SER A 338 -19.59 6.63 -5.31
N TRP A 339 -19.84 6.96 -4.04
CA TRP A 339 -19.72 6.00 -2.94
C TRP A 339 -20.75 6.28 -1.86
N SER A 340 -21.45 5.23 -1.45
CA SER A 340 -22.37 5.21 -0.32
C SER A 340 -22.29 3.87 0.40
N ALA A 341 -22.99 3.73 1.53
CA ALA A 341 -22.97 2.52 2.34
C ALA A 341 -23.51 1.26 1.64
N SER A 342 -24.24 1.43 0.53
CA SER A 342 -24.89 0.34 -0.21
C SER A 342 -24.75 0.41 -1.73
N SER A 343 -24.09 1.43 -2.26
CA SER A 343 -23.89 1.59 -3.71
C SER A 343 -22.60 2.35 -4.02
N ILE A 344 -21.83 1.82 -4.97
CA ILE A 344 -20.59 2.42 -5.48
C ILE A 344 -20.68 2.42 -7.00
N ALA A 345 -20.45 3.57 -7.64
CA ALA A 345 -20.20 3.61 -9.07
C ALA A 345 -18.69 3.66 -9.33
N VAL A 346 -18.17 2.86 -10.25
CA VAL A 346 -16.75 2.86 -10.63
C VAL A 346 -16.59 2.92 -12.15
N ASN A 347 -15.53 3.56 -12.61
CA ASN A 347 -15.02 3.37 -13.96
C ASN A 347 -14.14 2.12 -13.97
N ILE A 348 -14.42 1.22 -14.91
CA ILE A 348 -13.75 -0.07 -15.02
C ILE A 348 -12.34 0.12 -15.58
N ASN A 349 -11.34 -0.25 -14.79
CA ASN A 349 -9.98 -0.52 -15.25
C ASN A 349 -9.80 -2.03 -15.38
N GLN A 350 -9.84 -2.53 -16.61
CA GLN A 350 -9.62 -3.95 -16.87
C GLN A 350 -8.15 -4.36 -16.74
N GLY A 351 -7.22 -3.45 -17.00
CA GLY A 351 -5.77 -3.72 -17.01
C GLY A 351 -5.37 -5.00 -17.75
N SER A 352 -4.59 -5.86 -17.10
CA SER A 352 -4.09 -7.11 -17.69
C SER A 352 -5.06 -8.30 -17.60
N LEU A 353 -6.26 -8.11 -17.05
CA LEU A 353 -7.25 -9.18 -16.92
C LEU A 353 -7.88 -9.52 -18.28
N ALA A 354 -7.92 -10.82 -18.59
CA ALA A 354 -8.33 -11.31 -19.90
C ALA A 354 -9.86 -11.25 -20.13
N ASP A 355 -10.26 -10.91 -21.34
CA ASP A 355 -11.67 -10.99 -21.78
C ASP A 355 -12.22 -12.42 -21.67
N GLY A 356 -13.50 -12.54 -21.32
CA GLY A 356 -14.17 -13.84 -21.18
C GLY A 356 -13.71 -14.69 -20.00
N SER A 357 -12.65 -14.30 -19.28
CA SER A 357 -12.23 -14.95 -18.05
C SER A 357 -13.07 -14.46 -16.86
N THR A 358 -13.27 -15.34 -15.88
CA THR A 358 -13.87 -14.94 -14.60
C THR A 358 -12.84 -14.15 -13.81
N ALA A 359 -13.22 -12.94 -13.42
CA ALA A 359 -12.52 -12.13 -12.43
C ALA A 359 -13.42 -11.91 -11.22
N TYR A 360 -12.88 -11.31 -10.16
CA TYR A 360 -13.54 -11.22 -8.87
C TYR A 360 -13.46 -9.80 -8.33
N LEU A 361 -14.62 -9.19 -8.09
CA LEU A 361 -14.73 -7.84 -7.56
C LEU A 361 -14.68 -7.86 -6.03
N TYR A 362 -13.88 -6.95 -5.48
CA TYR A 362 -13.73 -6.71 -4.06
C TYR A 362 -14.05 -5.25 -3.74
N VAL A 363 -14.81 -5.04 -2.67
CA VAL A 363 -14.99 -3.75 -2.02
C VAL A 363 -14.23 -3.80 -0.71
N VAL A 364 -13.34 -2.83 -0.50
CA VAL A 364 -12.66 -2.58 0.76
C VAL A 364 -13.26 -1.34 1.38
N ASP A 365 -13.61 -1.39 2.66
CA ASP A 365 -14.14 -0.24 3.40
C ASP A 365 -13.03 0.67 3.95
N SER A 366 -13.41 1.75 4.63
CA SER A 366 -12.46 2.71 5.21
C SER A 366 -11.62 2.15 6.36
N ALA A 367 -12.01 1.01 6.94
CA ALA A 367 -11.24 0.30 7.96
C ALA A 367 -10.26 -0.71 7.34
N GLY A 368 -10.26 -0.87 6.02
CA GLY A 368 -9.45 -1.86 5.31
C GLY A 368 -10.04 -3.27 5.34
N VAL A 369 -11.34 -3.41 5.65
CA VAL A 369 -12.04 -4.71 5.63
C VAL A 369 -12.64 -4.93 4.26
N SER A 370 -12.42 -6.12 3.68
CA SER A 370 -12.95 -6.53 2.38
C SER A 370 -13.97 -7.67 2.50
N ASN A 371 -14.77 -7.88 1.46
CA ASN A 371 -15.44 -9.16 1.27
C ASN A 371 -14.38 -10.28 1.14
N ALA A 372 -14.51 -11.34 1.94
CA ALA A 372 -13.52 -12.43 1.97
C ALA A 372 -13.49 -13.27 0.68
N VAL A 373 -14.66 -13.41 0.04
CA VAL A 373 -14.83 -14.06 -1.27
C VAL A 373 -15.27 -13.00 -2.27
N GLY A 374 -14.57 -12.89 -3.38
CA GLY A 374 -14.85 -11.92 -4.43
C GLY A 374 -16.15 -12.20 -5.19
N TYR A 375 -16.83 -11.15 -5.64
CA TYR A 375 -18.03 -11.28 -6.46
C TYR A 375 -17.63 -11.59 -7.91
N PRO A 376 -18.03 -12.73 -8.50
CA PRO A 376 -17.58 -13.12 -9.83
C PRO A 376 -18.15 -12.19 -10.90
N ILE A 377 -17.29 -11.80 -11.84
CA ILE A 377 -17.64 -11.00 -13.02
C ILE A 377 -16.92 -11.56 -14.25
N THR A 378 -17.34 -11.14 -15.44
CA THR A 378 -16.68 -11.52 -16.70
C THR A 378 -16.59 -10.30 -17.61
N PHE A 379 -15.38 -9.99 -18.09
CA PHE A 379 -15.16 -8.92 -19.05
C PHE A 379 -15.74 -9.27 -20.42
N GLY A 380 -16.34 -8.27 -21.09
CA GLY A 380 -16.95 -8.43 -22.41
C GLY A 380 -18.28 -9.18 -22.43
N GLY A 381 -18.80 -9.61 -21.26
CA GLY A 381 -20.13 -10.19 -21.10
C GLY A 381 -21.19 -9.14 -20.75
N SER A 382 -22.39 -9.28 -21.31
CA SER A 382 -23.58 -8.71 -20.66
C SER A 382 -23.85 -9.54 -19.41
N LEU A 383 -23.78 -8.91 -18.23
CA LEU A 383 -24.24 -9.50 -16.98
C LEU A 383 -25.75 -9.76 -17.10
N LEU A 384 -26.14 -10.97 -17.49
CA LEU A 384 -27.47 -11.47 -17.16
C LEU A 384 -27.45 -11.68 -15.66
N GLY A 385 -28.24 -10.90 -14.92
CA GLY A 385 -28.25 -10.86 -13.46
C GLY A 385 -28.12 -12.27 -12.88
N HIS A 386 -27.07 -12.47 -12.09
CA HIS A 386 -26.95 -13.66 -11.27
C HIS A 386 -28.07 -13.59 -10.23
N ASP A 387 -29.19 -14.23 -10.56
CA ASP A 387 -30.22 -14.55 -9.59
C ASP A 387 -29.63 -15.63 -8.67
N ASP A 388 -29.24 -15.23 -7.46
CA ASP A 388 -28.79 -16.12 -6.39
C ASP A 388 -29.89 -17.08 -5.90
N THR A 389 -30.95 -17.34 -6.67
CA THR A 389 -31.82 -18.49 -6.42
C THR A 389 -31.01 -19.78 -6.47
N PRO A 390 -30.86 -20.52 -5.36
CA PRO A 390 -30.26 -21.84 -5.41
C PRO A 390 -31.13 -22.73 -6.31
N SER A 391 -30.50 -23.45 -7.23
CA SER A 391 -31.17 -24.46 -8.04
C SER A 391 -32.01 -25.37 -7.14
N PRO A 392 -33.29 -25.63 -7.47
CA PRO A 392 -34.10 -26.57 -6.72
C PRO A 392 -33.35 -27.90 -6.57
N PRO A 393 -33.34 -28.53 -5.37
CA PRO A 393 -32.59 -29.75 -5.18
C PRO A 393 -33.04 -30.83 -6.16
N SER A 394 -32.11 -31.30 -6.99
CA SER A 394 -32.33 -32.46 -7.85
C SER A 394 -32.15 -33.73 -7.01
N GLY A 395 -33.22 -34.48 -6.77
CA GLY A 395 -33.15 -35.76 -6.07
C GLY A 395 -34.34 -36.14 -5.18
N LEU A 396 -35.36 -35.28 -5.04
CA LEU A 396 -36.57 -35.65 -4.30
C LEU A 396 -37.48 -36.54 -5.18
N MET A 397 -37.24 -37.85 -5.19
CA MET A 397 -38.29 -38.80 -5.54
C MET A 397 -39.21 -38.96 -4.33
N VAL A 398 -40.37 -38.31 -4.37
CA VAL A 398 -41.48 -38.65 -3.49
C VAL A 398 -41.93 -40.06 -3.86
N LYS A 399 -41.77 -41.02 -2.95
CA LYS A 399 -42.43 -42.32 -3.03
C LYS A 399 -43.84 -42.23 -2.47
#